data_AF-A0A2T4TWH7-F1
#
_entry.id   AF-A0A2T4TWH7-F1
#
_cell.length_a   1.000
_cell.length_b   1.000
_cell.length_c   1.000
_cell.angle_alpha   90.00
_cell.angle_beta   90.00
_cell.angle_gamma   90.00
#
_symmetry.space_group_name_H-M   'P 1'
#
loop_
_entity.id
_entity.type
_entity.pdbx_description
1 polymer ?
#
loop_
_entity_poly.entity_id
_entity_poly.type
_entity_poly.pdbx_seq_one_letter_code
_entity_poly.pdbx_strand_id
1 'polypeptide(L)'
;MMITKQTVADQIVAYLHHEVTLPQLVDWAENAMMDGEFAERDATTISSVIARLGVADVRTFGLAWEDCEELLGKLGFAPRVEVVSA
;
A
#
# COMPACT_ATOMS: atom_id res chain seq x y z
N MET A 1 -4.43 -14.47 7.58
CA MET A 1 -3.24 -13.81 8.19
C MET A 1 -3.69 -12.45 8.67
N MET A 2 -3.28 -12.05 9.88
CA MET A 2 -3.57 -10.71 10.38
C MET A 2 -2.81 -9.66 9.57
N ILE A 3 -3.55 -8.75 8.94
CA ILE A 3 -3.00 -7.61 8.19
C ILE A 3 -2.91 -6.43 9.14
N THR A 4 -1.70 -5.87 9.22
CA THR A 4 -1.36 -4.73 10.07
C THR A 4 -0.96 -3.53 9.23
N LYS A 5 -0.81 -2.35 9.85
CA LYS A 5 -0.25 -1.17 9.19
C LYS A 5 1.12 -1.45 8.55
N GLN A 6 1.96 -2.23 9.22
CA GLN A 6 3.27 -2.63 8.71
C GLN A 6 3.12 -3.49 7.44
N THR A 7 2.23 -4.48 7.46
CA THR A 7 1.99 -5.35 6.30
C THR A 7 1.61 -4.56 5.04
N VAL A 8 0.77 -3.54 5.19
CA VAL A 8 0.38 -2.68 4.06
C VAL A 8 1.54 -1.79 3.62
N ALA A 9 2.29 -1.22 4.57
CA ALA A 9 3.46 -0.39 4.27
C ALA A 9 4.53 -1.19 3.50
N ASP A 10 4.78 -2.44 3.89
CA ASP A 10 5.73 -3.33 3.22
C ASP A 10 5.36 -3.58 1.76
N GLN A 11 4.07 -3.68 1.43
CA GLN A 11 3.60 -3.82 0.05
C GLN A 11 3.81 -2.56 -0.79
N ILE A 12 3.56 -1.38 -0.21
CA ILE A 12 3.85 -0.09 -0.86
C ILE A 12 5.37 0.04 -1.10
N VAL A 13 6.20 -0.34 -0.11
CA VAL A 13 7.66 -0.32 -0.23
C VAL A 13 8.14 -1.29 -1.31
N ALA A 14 7.63 -2.52 -1.34
CA ALA A 14 7.96 -3.49 -2.38
C ALA A 14 7.64 -2.96 -3.79
N TYR A 15 6.52 -2.24 -3.95
CA TYR A 15 6.18 -1.59 -5.21
C TYR A 15 7.13 -0.45 -5.56
N LEU A 16 7.45 0.43 -4.61
CA LEU A 16 8.39 1.54 -4.80
C LEU A 16 9.82 1.06 -5.14
N HIS A 17 10.21 -0.11 -4.63
CA HIS A 17 11.48 -0.77 -4.96
C HIS A 17 11.43 -1.63 -6.22
N HIS A 18 10.28 -1.68 -6.92
CA HIS A 18 10.05 -2.53 -8.09
C HIS A 18 10.24 -4.04 -7.82
N GLU A 19 10.11 -4.48 -6.57
CA GLU A 19 10.07 -5.90 -6.20
C GLU A 19 8.73 -6.54 -6.59
N VAL A 20 7.66 -5.74 -6.58
CA VAL A 20 6.35 -6.08 -7.16
C VAL A 20 5.91 -5.02 -8.16
N THR A 21 5.15 -5.45 -9.16
CA THR A 21 4.53 -4.55 -10.15
C THR A 21 3.24 -3.93 -9.61
N LEU A 22 2.78 -2.84 -10.24
CA LEU A 22 1.49 -2.23 -9.87
C LEU A 22 0.32 -3.23 -9.93
N PRO A 23 0.15 -4.07 -10.98
CA PRO A 23 -0.90 -5.08 -10.99
C PRO A 23 -0.80 -6.07 -9.82
N GLN A 24 0.40 -6.51 -9.45
CA GLN A 24 0.57 -7.42 -8.30
C GLN A 24 0.20 -6.76 -6.97
N LEU A 25 0.48 -5.46 -6.80
CA LEU A 25 0.04 -4.71 -5.64
C LEU A 25 -1.49 -4.56 -5.58
N VAL A 26 -2.12 -4.30 -6.72
CA VAL A 26 -3.59 -4.22 -6.85
C VAL A 26 -4.21 -5.58 -6.52
N ASP A 27 -3.73 -6.66 -7.16
CA ASP A 27 -4.20 -8.03 -6.91
C ASP A 27 -4.07 -8.40 -5.42
N TRP A 28 -2.95 -8.04 -4.79
CA TRP A 28 -2.76 -8.26 -3.35
C TRP A 28 -3.79 -7.49 -2.54
N ALA A 29 -4.04 -6.23 -2.87
CA ALA A 29 -4.99 -5.37 -2.14
C ALA A 29 -6.43 -5.88 -2.27
N GLU A 30 -6.83 -6.34 -3.45
CA GLU A 30 -8.14 -6.94 -3.68
C GLU A 30 -8.33 -8.21 -2.84
N ASN A 31 -7.35 -9.13 -2.87
CA ASN A 31 -7.39 -10.35 -2.07
C ASN A 31 -7.39 -10.04 -0.56
N ALA A 32 -6.60 -9.06 -0.13
CA ALA A 32 -6.57 -8.59 1.25
C ALA A 32 -7.91 -7.99 1.71
N MET A 33 -8.65 -7.32 0.83
CA MET A 33 -10.00 -6.82 1.14
C MET A 33 -11.04 -7.92 1.25
N MET A 34 -10.92 -8.98 0.46
CA MET A 34 -11.88 -10.09 0.47
C MET A 34 -11.68 -11.04 1.64
N ASP A 35 -10.43 -11.46 1.87
CA ASP A 35 -10.10 -12.57 2.77
C ASP A 35 -9.22 -12.17 3.96
N GLY A 36 -8.82 -10.89 4.05
CA GLY A 36 -7.93 -10.39 5.09
C GLY A 36 -8.60 -10.19 6.44
N GLU A 37 -7.89 -10.55 7.51
CA GLU A 37 -8.25 -10.18 8.87
C GLU A 37 -7.48 -8.92 9.26
N PHE A 38 -8.15 -7.79 9.45
CA PHE A 38 -7.49 -6.53 9.83
C PHE A 38 -7.31 -6.40 11.34
N ALA A 39 -6.17 -5.85 11.77
CA ALA A 39 -5.92 -5.57 13.18
C ALA A 39 -6.97 -4.58 13.72
N GLU A 40 -7.79 -5.02 14.68
CA GLU A 40 -9.03 -4.31 15.10
C GLU A 40 -8.84 -2.83 15.39
N ARG A 41 -7.75 -2.47 16.08
CA ARG A 41 -7.47 -1.08 16.49
C ARG A 41 -7.28 -0.13 15.30
N ASP A 42 -6.81 -0.65 14.17
CA ASP A 42 -6.43 0.11 12.98
C ASP A 42 -7.25 -0.30 11.75
N ALA A 43 -8.26 -1.15 11.92
CA ALA A 43 -8.97 -1.83 10.83
C ALA A 43 -9.55 -0.84 9.81
N THR A 44 -10.11 0.29 10.26
CA THR A 44 -10.64 1.34 9.36
C THR A 44 -9.54 2.03 8.55
N THR A 45 -8.40 2.32 9.17
CA THR A 45 -7.27 2.95 8.47
C THR A 45 -6.66 1.98 7.45
N ILE A 46 -6.46 0.73 7.86
CA ILE A 46 -5.91 -0.33 7.02
C ILE A 46 -6.83 -0.57 5.81
N SER A 47 -8.11 -0.81 6.02
CA SER A 47 -9.05 -1.09 4.93
C SER A 47 -9.20 0.09 3.98
N SER A 48 -9.18 1.33 4.48
CA SER A 48 -9.21 2.52 3.63
C SER A 48 -7.99 2.64 2.72
N VAL A 49 -6.79 2.31 3.22
CA VAL A 49 -5.56 2.34 2.41
C VAL A 49 -5.58 1.21 1.39
N ILE A 50 -5.93 -0.01 1.81
CA ILE A 50 -6.00 -1.16 0.91
C ILE A 50 -7.05 -0.93 -0.20
N ALA A 51 -8.22 -0.37 0.12
CA ALA A 51 -9.22 -0.04 -0.89
C ALA A 51 -8.71 0.96 -1.93
N ARG A 52 -7.87 1.93 -1.54
CA ARG A 52 -7.24 2.88 -2.47
C ARG A 52 -6.18 2.22 -3.36
N LEU A 53 -5.47 1.22 -2.83
CA LEU A 53 -4.51 0.41 -3.57
C LEU A 53 -5.20 -0.53 -4.57
N GLY A 54 -6.33 -1.13 -4.20
CA GLY A 54 -7.07 -2.08 -5.05
C GLY A 54 -7.74 -1.46 -6.28
N VAL A 55 -7.66 -0.15 -6.48
CA VAL A 55 -8.14 0.53 -7.70
C VAL A 55 -7.03 1.28 -8.43
N ALA A 56 -5.77 1.05 -8.05
CA ALA A 56 -4.65 1.89 -8.45
C ALA A 56 -4.20 1.73 -9.92
N ASP A 57 -4.60 0.65 -10.58
CA ASP A 57 -4.38 0.40 -12.01
C ASP A 57 -5.35 1.17 -12.91
N VAL A 58 -6.44 1.69 -12.36
CA VAL A 58 -7.36 2.57 -13.07
C VAL A 58 -6.72 3.93 -13.25
N ARG A 59 -6.68 4.44 -14.50
CA ARG A 59 -5.97 5.68 -14.87
C ARG A 59 -6.27 6.90 -13.98
N THR A 60 -7.52 7.07 -13.55
CA THR A 60 -7.94 8.20 -12.68
C THR A 60 -7.44 8.04 -11.24
N PHE A 61 -7.14 6.81 -10.82
CA PHE A 61 -6.72 6.43 -9.49
C PHE A 61 -5.27 5.93 -9.48
N GLY A 62 -4.44 6.36 -10.44
CA GLY A 62 -3.03 5.98 -10.49
C GLY A 62 -2.30 6.14 -9.15
N LEU A 63 -1.18 5.46 -8.98
CA LEU A 63 -0.39 5.50 -7.75
C LEU A 63 0.92 6.27 -7.99
N ALA A 64 0.84 7.59 -7.86
CA ALA A 64 2.01 8.47 -7.93
C ALA A 64 2.82 8.42 -6.64
N TRP A 65 3.98 9.07 -6.63
CA TRP A 65 4.82 9.17 -5.43
C TRP A 65 4.07 9.83 -4.27
N GLU A 66 3.39 10.94 -4.54
CA GLU A 66 2.63 11.70 -3.54
C GLU A 66 1.48 10.88 -2.93
N ASP A 67 0.85 10.01 -3.72
CA ASP A 67 -0.14 9.06 -3.22
C ASP A 67 0.50 8.07 -2.24
N CYS A 68 1.67 7.51 -2.58
CA CYS A 68 2.41 6.62 -1.68
C CYS A 68 2.80 7.32 -0.37
N GLU A 69 3.24 8.57 -0.42
CA GLU A 69 3.56 9.37 0.78
C GLU A 69 2.33 9.55 1.67
N GLU A 70 1.18 9.92 1.10
CA GLU A 70 -0.06 10.11 1.84
C GLU A 70 -0.53 8.79 2.49
N LEU A 71 -0.49 7.68 1.76
CA LEU A 71 -0.90 6.37 2.26
C LEU A 71 0.03 5.89 3.38
N LEU A 72 1.35 6.02 3.22
CA LEU A 72 2.32 5.70 4.27
C LEU A 72 2.12 6.58 5.50
N GLY A 73 1.83 7.87 5.33
CA GLY A 73 1.50 8.79 6.41
C GLY A 73 0.27 8.36 7.21
N LYS A 74 -0.81 7.92 6.54
CA LYS A 74 -2.00 7.35 7.19
C LYS A 74 -1.68 6.10 8.01
N LEU A 75 -0.72 5.29 7.53
CA LEU A 75 -0.24 4.10 8.23
C LEU A 75 0.73 4.41 9.38
N GLY A 76 1.17 5.67 9.54
CA GLY A 76 2.09 6.12 10.58
C GLY A 76 3.57 6.05 10.19
N PHE A 77 3.87 5.93 8.90
CA PHE A 77 5.22 5.91 8.35
C PHE A 77 5.54 7.18 7.58
N ALA A 78 6.82 7.54 7.54
CA ALA A 78 7.33 8.63 6.70
C ALA A 78 8.34 8.03 5.72
N PRO A 79 8.10 8.09 4.41
CA PRO A 79 9.06 7.62 3.43
C PRO A 79 10.28 8.56 3.35
N ARG A 80 11.42 7.99 2.97
CA ARG A 80 12.66 8.73 2.66
C ARG A 80 13.18 8.24 1.31
N VAL A 81 13.45 9.18 0.42
CA VAL A 81 14.08 8.90 -0.88
C VAL A 81 15.58 9.10 -0.78
N GLU A 82 16.34 8.17 -1.35
CA GLU A 82 17.80 8.24 -1.45
C GLU A 82 18.22 8.08 -2.90
N VAL A 83 19.16 8.91 -3.34
CA VAL A 83 19.79 8.78 -4.66
C VAL A 83 21.19 8.23 -4.46
N VAL A 84 21.44 7.04 -4.97
CA VAL A 84 22.74 6.36 -4.90
C VAL A 84 23.41 6.36 -6.28
N SER A 85 24.73 6.16 -6.31
CA SER A 85 25.44 5.95 -7.58
C SER A 85 24.93 4.67 -8.26
N ALA A 86 24.83 4.72 -9.59
CA ALA A 86 24.49 3.55 -10.42
C ALA A 86 25.56 2.45 -10.38
#